data_AF-A0A1V5X9E9-F1
#
_entry.id   AF-A0A1V5X9E9-F1
#
_cell.length_a   1.000
_cell.length_b   1.000
_cell.length_c   1.000
_cell.angle_alpha   90.00
_cell.angle_beta   90.00
_cell.angle_gamma   90.00
#
_symmetry.space_group_name_H-M   'P 1'
#
loop_
_entity.id
_entity.type
_entity.pdbx_description
1 polymer ?
#
loop_
_entity_poly.entity_id
_entity_poly.type
_entity_poly.pdbx_seq_one_letter_code
_entity_poly.pdbx_strand_id
1 'polypeptide(L)'
;MGKRSRKRYEAFCQAHVLGLGTIDVESDYLPHVVQCENGGAPSASLQAQAVAARSYLYYKLETTGLIRDGEMDQVYTCPGAPTREHVQSVLQTAGQILTYKGSTLCAFFVAGAKQSPPSIFQRAIRQELSR
;
A
#
# COMPACT_ATOMS: atom_id res chain seq x y z
N MET A 1 29.98 20.29 1.66
CA MET A 1 28.66 19.70 2.03
C MET A 1 28.08 19.03 0.79
N GLY A 2 28.32 17.73 0.60
CA GLY A 2 27.87 17.01 -0.60
C GLY A 2 26.35 16.93 -0.64
N LYS A 3 25.73 17.42 -1.72
CA LYS A 3 24.32 17.18 -2.02
C LYS A 3 24.14 15.67 -2.08
N ARG A 4 23.47 15.08 -1.08
CA ARG A 4 23.03 13.68 -1.17
C ARG A 4 22.14 13.59 -2.39
N SER A 5 22.63 12.95 -3.45
CA SER A 5 21.80 12.50 -4.58
C SER A 5 20.61 11.76 -3.97
N ARG A 6 19.38 12.24 -4.21
CA ARG A 6 18.19 11.47 -3.84
C ARG A 6 18.29 10.19 -4.64
N LYS A 7 18.52 9.05 -3.96
CA LYS A 7 18.42 7.73 -4.58
C LYS A 7 17.05 7.71 -5.26
N ARG A 8 17.03 7.62 -6.59
CA ARG A 8 15.79 7.44 -7.35
C ARG A 8 15.25 6.10 -6.86
N TYR A 9 14.02 6.06 -6.36
CA TYR A 9 13.38 4.78 -6.10
C TYR A 9 13.27 4.08 -7.45
N GLU A 10 13.93 2.94 -7.59
CA GLU A 10 13.75 2.10 -8.75
C GLU A 10 12.41 1.40 -8.60
N ALA A 11 11.58 1.52 -9.63
CA ALA A 11 10.30 0.85 -9.65
C ALA A 11 10.54 -0.66 -9.80
N PHE A 12 9.91 -1.46 -8.96
CA PHE A 12 9.80 -2.89 -9.20
C PHE A 12 8.72 -3.11 -10.26
N CYS A 13 9.13 -3.56 -11.44
CA CYS A 13 8.20 -3.99 -12.49
C CYS A 13 7.64 -5.39 -12.22
N GLN A 14 8.35 -6.20 -11.44
CA GLN A 14 8.00 -7.58 -11.13
C GLN A 14 8.08 -7.85 -9.63
N ALA A 15 7.14 -8.66 -9.14
CA ALA A 15 7.12 -9.18 -7.78
C ALA A 15 7.38 -10.68 -7.79
N HIS A 16 8.28 -11.16 -6.92
CA HIS A 16 8.39 -12.58 -6.66
C HIS A 16 7.38 -12.97 -5.57
N VAL A 17 6.28 -13.60 -5.98
CA VAL A 17 5.22 -14.06 -5.09
C VAL A 17 5.49 -15.52 -4.73
N LEU A 18 5.69 -15.79 -3.44
CA LEU A 18 6.09 -17.10 -2.94
C LEU A 18 5.07 -18.16 -3.35
N GLY A 19 5.53 -19.19 -4.07
CA GLY A 19 4.68 -20.28 -4.57
C GLY A 19 3.96 -20.00 -5.89
N LEU A 20 3.92 -18.74 -6.36
CA LEU A 20 3.28 -18.35 -7.63
C LEU A 20 4.29 -17.87 -8.69
N GLY A 21 5.52 -17.53 -8.29
CA GLY A 21 6.59 -17.12 -9.18
C GLY A 21 6.62 -15.61 -9.40
N THR A 22 7.06 -15.19 -10.59
CA THR A 22 7.25 -13.77 -10.91
C THR A 22 6.01 -13.20 -11.59
N ILE A 23 5.43 -12.15 -11.00
CA ILE A 23 4.17 -11.51 -11.42
C ILE A 23 4.44 -10.04 -11.76
N ASP A 24 3.78 -9.51 -12.80
CA ASP A 24 3.87 -8.09 -13.15
C ASP A 24 3.19 -7.23 -12.09
N VAL A 25 3.87 -6.17 -11.64
CA VAL A 25 3.40 -5.38 -10.49
C VAL A 25 2.16 -4.55 -10.82
N GLU A 26 2.19 -3.80 -11.93
CA GLU A 26 1.18 -2.77 -12.21
C GLU A 26 -0.03 -3.33 -12.99
N SER A 27 0.18 -4.33 -13.84
CA SER A 27 -0.88 -4.90 -14.68
C SER A 27 -1.56 -6.13 -14.09
N ASP A 28 -0.95 -6.78 -13.10
CA ASP A 28 -1.47 -8.02 -12.50
C ASP A 28 -1.54 -7.94 -10.96
N TYR A 29 -0.39 -7.84 -10.27
CA TYR A 29 -0.34 -7.95 -8.81
C TYR A 29 -1.21 -6.91 -8.10
N LEU A 30 -1.01 -5.62 -8.39
CA LEU A 30 -1.72 -4.55 -7.68
C LEU A 30 -3.23 -4.52 -7.95
N PRO A 31 -3.73 -4.71 -9.19
CA PRO A 31 -5.17 -4.81 -9.43
C PRO A 31 -5.83 -5.94 -8.63
N HIS A 32 -5.17 -7.09 -8.51
CA HIS A 32 -5.66 -8.23 -7.73
C HIS A 32 -5.64 -7.94 -6.22
N VAL A 33 -4.57 -7.35 -5.67
CA VAL A 33 -4.54 -6.96 -4.25
C VAL A 33 -5.63 -5.93 -3.93
N VAL A 34 -5.86 -4.94 -4.81
CA VAL A 34 -6.93 -3.95 -4.61
C VAL A 34 -8.31 -4.63 -4.60
N GLN A 35 -8.56 -5.55 -5.54
CA GLN A 35 -9.79 -6.35 -5.58
C GLN A 35 -9.99 -7.15 -4.29
N CYS A 36 -8.95 -7.87 -3.84
CA CYS A 36 -9.06 -8.81 -2.74
C CYS A 36 -9.18 -8.14 -1.37
N GLU A 37 -8.52 -7.01 -1.17
CA GLU A 37 -8.48 -6.33 0.13
C GLU A 37 -9.63 -5.34 0.30
N ASN A 38 -10.03 -4.65 -0.78
CA ASN A 38 -10.96 -3.53 -0.68
C ASN A 38 -11.87 -3.34 -1.91
N GLY A 39 -12.14 -4.40 -2.67
CA GLY A 39 -12.78 -4.30 -3.99
C GLY A 39 -14.20 -3.71 -4.04
N GLY A 40 -14.85 -3.52 -2.88
CA GLY A 40 -16.16 -2.86 -2.78
C GLY A 40 -16.10 -1.36 -2.45
N ALA A 41 -14.91 -0.78 -2.33
CA ALA A 41 -14.73 0.58 -1.82
C ALA A 41 -14.89 1.68 -2.88
N PRO A 42 -15.16 2.93 -2.47
CA PRO A 42 -15.21 4.05 -3.42
C PRO A 42 -13.84 4.37 -4.02
N SER A 43 -13.84 5.04 -5.18
CA SER A 43 -12.65 5.33 -6.01
C SER A 43 -11.43 5.86 -5.22
N ALA A 44 -11.61 6.87 -4.36
CA ALA A 44 -10.50 7.42 -3.57
C ALA A 44 -9.89 6.38 -2.60
N SER A 45 -10.71 5.48 -2.05
CA SER A 45 -10.27 4.40 -1.17
C SER A 45 -9.52 3.31 -1.95
N LEU A 46 -9.95 3.00 -3.18
CA LEU A 46 -9.23 2.08 -4.06
C LEU A 46 -7.86 2.63 -4.48
N GLN A 47 -7.76 3.93 -4.75
CA GLN A 47 -6.48 4.59 -5.03
C GLN A 47 -5.56 4.59 -3.80
N ALA A 48 -6.09 4.91 -2.61
CA ALA A 48 -5.32 4.83 -1.37
C ALA A 48 -4.83 3.40 -1.10
N GLN A 49 -5.68 2.40 -1.35
CA GLN A 49 -5.34 0.99 -1.27
C GLN A 49 -4.20 0.63 -2.25
N ALA A 50 -4.28 1.08 -3.51
CA ALA A 50 -3.24 0.83 -4.50
C ALA A 50 -1.86 1.40 -4.08
N VAL A 51 -1.84 2.63 -3.53
CA VAL A 51 -0.61 3.25 -3.02
C VAL A 51 -0.06 2.49 -1.81
N ALA A 52 -0.91 2.13 -0.85
CA ALA A 52 -0.50 1.35 0.32
C ALA A 52 0.03 -0.03 -0.08
N ALA A 53 -0.69 -0.71 -0.99
CA ALA A 53 -0.32 -2.02 -1.50
C ALA A 53 1.06 -2.00 -2.18
N ARG A 54 1.29 -1.04 -3.08
CA ARG A 54 2.58 -0.84 -3.75
C ARG A 54 3.71 -0.54 -2.76
N SER A 55 3.45 0.31 -1.78
CA SER A 55 4.44 0.67 -0.76
C SER A 55 4.89 -0.53 0.06
N TYR A 56 3.94 -1.35 0.51
CA TYR A 56 4.24 -2.56 1.26
C TYR A 56 4.94 -3.61 0.39
N LEU A 57 4.52 -3.80 -0.86
CA LEU A 57 5.21 -4.66 -1.82
C LEU A 57 6.68 -4.23 -1.97
N TYR A 58 6.94 -2.94 -2.19
CA TYR A 58 8.30 -2.42 -2.36
C TYR A 58 9.12 -2.64 -1.09
N TYR A 59 8.55 -2.39 0.09
CA TYR A 59 9.19 -2.71 1.36
C TYR A 59 9.59 -4.19 1.44
N LYS A 60 8.71 -5.12 1.05
CA LYS A 60 8.98 -6.57 1.06
C LYS A 60 10.07 -6.98 0.07
N LEU A 61 10.04 -6.45 -1.14
CA LEU A 61 11.05 -6.74 -2.16
C LEU A 61 12.43 -6.15 -1.77
N GLU A 62 12.46 -4.94 -1.19
CA GLU A 62 13.68 -4.32 -0.69
C GLU A 62 14.29 -5.07 0.51
N THR A 63 13.47 -5.63 1.39
CA THR A 63 13.92 -6.24 2.66
C THR A 63 14.11 -7.75 2.59
N THR A 64 13.30 -8.45 1.81
CA THR A 64 13.27 -9.92 1.75
C THR A 64 13.34 -10.50 0.34
N GLY A 65 13.17 -9.67 -0.70
CA GLY A 65 13.20 -10.10 -2.10
C GLY A 65 11.95 -10.85 -2.59
N LEU A 66 10.95 -11.05 -1.73
CA LEU A 66 9.72 -11.77 -2.05
C LEU A 66 8.52 -11.26 -1.24
N ILE A 67 7.32 -11.62 -1.66
CA ILE A 67 6.07 -11.39 -0.92
C ILE A 67 5.24 -12.67 -0.86
N ARG A 68 4.47 -12.85 0.21
CA ARG A 68 3.55 -13.98 0.37
C ARG A 68 2.14 -13.56 -0.03
N ASP A 69 1.41 -14.49 -0.62
CA ASP A 69 -0.03 -14.35 -0.82
C ASP A 69 -0.77 -14.82 0.45
N GLY A 70 -1.54 -13.92 1.05
CA GLY A 70 -2.36 -14.16 2.23
C GLY A 70 -2.16 -13.15 3.35
N GLU A 71 -2.91 -13.32 4.44
CA GLU A 71 -3.02 -12.36 5.56
C GLU A 71 -1.70 -12.02 6.27
N MET A 72 -0.64 -12.82 6.07
CA MET A 72 0.69 -12.53 6.61
C MET A 72 1.39 -11.36 5.89
N ASP A 73 1.04 -11.11 4.63
CA ASP A 73 1.58 -10.03 3.82
C ASP A 73 0.44 -9.24 3.16
N GLN A 74 -0.07 -9.73 2.03
CA GLN A 74 -1.22 -9.16 1.31
C GLN A 74 -1.97 -10.29 0.60
N VAL A 75 -3.30 -10.19 0.53
CA VAL A 75 -4.12 -11.13 -0.24
C VAL A 75 -4.06 -10.74 -1.70
N TYR A 76 -3.40 -11.56 -2.52
CA TYR A 76 -3.36 -11.45 -3.98
C TYR A 76 -4.40 -12.39 -4.62
N THR A 77 -4.60 -13.59 -4.07
CA THR A 77 -5.59 -14.54 -4.60
C THR A 77 -6.89 -14.51 -3.80
N CYS A 78 -7.99 -14.19 -4.46
CA CYS A 78 -9.35 -14.28 -3.91
C CYS A 78 -10.36 -14.63 -5.02
N PRO A 79 -11.61 -15.01 -4.67
CA PRO A 79 -12.65 -15.20 -5.68
C PRO A 79 -12.95 -13.91 -6.46
N GLY A 80 -12.90 -13.99 -7.79
CA GLY A 80 -13.20 -12.88 -8.69
C GLY A 80 -11.96 -12.34 -9.40
N ALA A 81 -12.19 -11.55 -10.46
CA ALA A 81 -11.14 -10.87 -11.20
C ALA A 81 -11.21 -9.35 -10.96
N PRO A 82 -10.09 -8.61 -11.06
CA PRO A 82 -10.10 -7.15 -10.97
C PRO A 82 -11.08 -6.52 -11.97
N THR A 83 -11.91 -5.59 -11.50
CA THR A 83 -12.77 -4.78 -12.37
C THR A 83 -11.98 -3.64 -13.01
N ARG A 84 -12.62 -2.90 -13.92
CA ARG A 84 -12.03 -1.71 -14.53
C ARG A 84 -11.64 -0.66 -13.49
N GLU A 85 -12.41 -0.51 -12.43
CA GLU A 85 -12.17 0.45 -11.35
C GLU A 85 -10.89 0.12 -10.57
N HIS A 86 -10.61 -1.17 -10.34
CA HIS A 86 -9.37 -1.63 -9.69
C HIS A 86 -8.15 -1.32 -10.55
N VAL A 87 -8.20 -1.71 -11.84
CA VAL A 87 -7.13 -1.40 -12.81
C VAL A 87 -6.92 0.11 -12.92
N GLN A 88 -7.99 0.89 -13.04
CA GLN A 88 -7.92 2.34 -13.18
C GLN A 88 -7.31 3.01 -11.93
N SER A 89 -7.63 2.50 -10.72
CA SER A 89 -7.08 3.03 -9.47
C SER A 89 -5.57 2.80 -9.35
N VAL A 90 -5.09 1.64 -9.83
CA VAL A 90 -3.66 1.33 -9.92
C VAL A 90 -2.97 2.25 -10.93
N LEU A 91 -3.54 2.40 -12.13
CA LEU A 91 -3.01 3.29 -13.18
C LEU A 91 -2.94 4.76 -12.74
N GLN A 92 -3.98 5.28 -12.08
CA GLN A 92 -4.03 6.66 -11.60
C GLN A 92 -3.01 6.95 -10.49
N THR A 93 -2.51 5.90 -9.84
CA THR A 93 -1.52 5.99 -8.76
C THR A 93 -0.18 5.35 -9.15
N ALA A 94 0.06 5.12 -10.45
CA ALA A 94 1.25 4.44 -10.96
C ALA A 94 2.54 5.06 -10.40
N GLY A 95 3.40 4.22 -9.83
CA GLY A 95 4.66 4.64 -9.22
C GLY A 95 4.55 5.46 -7.92
N GLN A 96 3.34 5.71 -7.40
CA GLN A 96 3.17 6.40 -6.12
C GLN A 96 3.37 5.42 -4.96
N ILE A 97 4.26 5.80 -4.04
CA ILE A 97 4.57 5.06 -2.81
C ILE A 97 4.64 6.00 -1.61
N LEU A 98 4.44 5.45 -0.41
CA LEU A 98 4.59 6.12 0.87
C LEU A 98 6.02 5.98 1.36
N THR A 99 6.64 7.10 1.72
CA THR A 99 8.00 7.15 2.22
C THR A 99 8.10 8.01 3.47
N TYR A 100 9.05 7.68 4.34
CA TYR A 100 9.40 8.51 5.49
C TYR A 100 10.92 8.63 5.59
N LYS A 101 11.42 9.86 5.63
CA LYS A 101 12.86 10.18 5.68
C LYS A 101 13.71 9.49 4.60
N GLY A 102 13.13 9.21 3.44
CA GLY A 102 13.84 8.58 2.33
C GLY A 102 13.85 7.05 2.37
N SER A 103 13.07 6.41 3.23
CA SER A 103 12.84 4.97 3.23
C SER A 103 11.38 4.64 2.86
N THR A 104 11.17 3.57 2.10
CA THR A 104 9.84 3.01 1.82
C THR A 104 9.19 2.57 3.13
N LEU A 105 7.95 3.01 3.37
CA LEU A 105 7.23 2.63 4.57
C LEU A 105 6.69 1.20 4.45
N CYS A 106 6.75 0.46 5.56
CA CYS A 106 5.97 -0.75 5.72
C CYS A 106 4.49 -0.38 5.92
N ALA A 107 3.79 -0.13 4.81
CA ALA A 107 2.44 0.40 4.78
C ALA A 107 1.37 -0.67 5.04
N PHE A 108 1.40 -1.28 6.22
CA PHE A 108 0.34 -2.21 6.65
C PHE A 108 -1.03 -1.52 6.62
N PHE A 109 -2.05 -2.24 6.19
CA PHE A 109 -3.45 -1.85 6.27
C PHE A 109 -4.25 -3.02 6.82
N VAL A 110 -5.39 -2.73 7.46
CA VAL A 110 -6.30 -3.73 8.04
C VAL A 110 -7.74 -3.29 7.84
N ALA A 111 -8.65 -4.25 7.62
CA ALA A 111 -10.07 -3.97 7.63
C ALA A 111 -10.53 -3.63 9.06
N GLY A 112 -11.14 -2.45 9.23
CA GLY A 112 -11.86 -2.09 10.46
C GLY A 112 -11.00 -2.00 11.72
N ALA A 113 -10.18 -0.96 11.85
CA ALA A 113 -9.58 -0.59 13.13
C ALA A 113 -10.36 0.56 13.79
N LYS A 114 -10.82 0.38 15.03
CA LYS A 114 -11.09 1.53 15.90
C LYS A 114 -9.76 2.19 16.20
N GLN A 115 -9.49 3.34 15.58
CA GLN A 115 -8.32 4.13 15.91
C GLN A 115 -8.50 4.67 17.34
N SER A 116 -7.69 4.18 18.28
CA SER A 116 -7.48 4.88 19.54
C SER A 116 -6.47 5.99 19.28
N PRO A 117 -6.86 7.28 19.28
CA PRO A 117 -5.88 8.35 19.12
C PRO A 117 -4.88 8.31 20.28
N PRO A 118 -3.59 8.66 20.04
CA PRO A 118 -2.65 8.87 21.13
C PRO A 118 -3.21 9.88 22.13
N SER A 119 -2.98 9.65 23.43
CA SER A 119 -3.53 10.48 24.53
C SER A 119 -3.18 11.97 24.42
N ILE A 120 -2.18 12.34 23.62
CA ILE A 120 -1.80 13.74 23.37
C ILE A 120 -2.88 14.53 22.61
N PHE A 121 -3.74 13.86 21.83
CA PHE A 121 -4.76 14.52 21.00
C PHE A 121 -6.05 14.83 21.77
N GLN A 122 -6.31 14.15 22.89
CA GLN A 122 -7.49 14.40 23.73
C GLN A 122 -7.37 15.66 24.60
N ARG A 123 -6.15 16.17 24.82
CA ARG A 123 -5.93 17.36 25.66
C ARG A 123 -6.15 18.68 24.93
N ALA A 124 -5.97 18.72 23.61
CA ALA A 124 -6.19 19.93 22.81
C ALA A 124 -7.68 20.26 22.65
N ILE A 125 -8.52 19.25 22.40
CA ILE A 125 -9.96 19.45 22.15
C ILE A 125 -10.73 19.92 23.39
N ARG A 126 -10.27 19.60 24.61
CA ARG A 126 -10.91 20.09 25.85
C ARG A 126 -10.53 21.52 26.25
N GLN A 127 -9.44 22.09 25.73
CA GLN A 127 -9.02 23.45 26.10
C GLN A 127 -9.64 24.55 25.23
N GLU A 128 -10.16 24.21 24.04
CA GLU A 128 -10.82 25.18 23.15
C GLU A 128 -12.32 25.34 23.41
N LEU A 129 -12.94 24.45 24.21
CA LEU A 129 -14.36 24.53 24.58
C LEU A 129 -14.59 25.09 26.00
N SER A 130 -13.59 25.75 26.58
CA SER A 130 -13.68 26.40 27.89
C SER A 130 -13.20 27.85 27.88
N ARG A 131 -13.29 28.50 26.72
CA ARG A 131 -13.13 29.95 26.57
C ARG A 131 -14.38 30.56 25.96
#